data_AF-A0AAE8VYN5-F1
#
_entry.id   AF-A0AAE8VYN5-F1
#
_cell.length_a   1.000
_cell.length_b   1.000
_cell.length_c   1.000
_cell.angle_alpha   90.00
_cell.angle_beta   90.00
_cell.angle_gamma   90.00
#
_symmetry.space_group_name_H-M   'P 1'
#
loop_
_entity.id
_entity.type
_entity.pdbx_description
1 polymer ?
#
loop_
_entity_poly.entity_id
_entity_poly.type
_entity_poly.pdbx_seq_one_letter_code
_entity_poly.pdbx_strand_id
1 'polypeptide(L)'
;MQYLTGGNGTPKCKVVSAEDGTSYEFTPEQAANAATISAVGTTRDLPERAVTIALATALQESGLRNITHGDRDSLGLFQQRPSQGWGTEREIMDPAYAAGEFYEHLVKVKGYEELPLTVAAQRVQRSGYPEAYAKHEPDATLLAAALTGRAAATLTCEGRTETAGGTALAGGPDAVRSALVRDFGDGVLKRTGAQAYSSASRAQTRTSPSPAASPGVEAVTIPLSGAGDATKTRQRGWELAHWAVANSARLDIERVTFAGQEWVAGGRAGAWRTAPAAGGTADEVRIVIGQ
;
A
#
# COMPACT_ATOMS: atom_id res chain seq x y z
N MET A 1 20.88 14.48 -15.56
CA MET A 1 19.81 14.98 -14.68
C MET A 1 19.86 14.14 -13.42
N GLN A 2 20.42 14.70 -12.35
CA GLN A 2 20.70 14.00 -11.11
C GLN A 2 19.48 14.23 -10.22
N TYR A 3 18.62 13.22 -10.12
CA TYR A 3 17.49 13.25 -9.20
C TYR A 3 18.05 13.46 -7.79
N LEU A 4 17.45 14.39 -7.04
CA LEU A 4 17.78 14.61 -5.63
C LEU A 4 17.39 13.36 -4.83
N THR A 5 18.25 12.36 -4.85
CA THR A 5 18.30 11.22 -3.93
C THR A 5 18.74 11.74 -2.55
N GLY A 6 17.92 12.59 -1.94
CA GLY A 6 18.11 13.11 -0.59
C GLY A 6 17.63 12.12 0.48
N GLY A 7 17.95 10.84 0.32
CA GLY A 7 17.62 9.78 1.26
C GLY A 7 18.83 8.87 1.45
N ASN A 8 19.33 8.77 2.67
CA ASN A 8 20.50 7.95 3.05
C ASN A 8 20.28 6.42 2.93
N GLY A 9 19.32 5.96 2.14
CA GLY A 9 18.99 4.55 1.96
C GLY A 9 19.13 4.14 0.50
N THR A 10 19.80 3.01 0.25
CA THR A 10 19.87 2.41 -1.09
C THR A 10 18.45 2.07 -1.58
N PRO A 11 18.06 2.46 -2.80
CA PRO A 11 16.80 2.01 -3.39
C PRO A 11 16.78 0.48 -3.46
N LYS A 12 15.72 -0.12 -2.92
CA LYS A 12 15.53 -1.58 -2.89
C LYS A 12 14.16 -1.99 -3.40
N CYS A 13 13.35 -1.04 -3.85
CA CYS A 13 12.06 -1.27 -4.44
C CYS A 13 11.97 -0.53 -5.78
N LYS A 14 11.19 -1.10 -6.69
CA LYS A 14 10.99 -0.56 -8.03
C LYS A 14 9.58 -0.85 -8.52
N VAL A 15 8.99 0.13 -9.19
CA VAL A 15 7.81 -0.06 -10.04
C VAL A 15 8.21 0.11 -11.50
N VAL A 16 7.68 -0.73 -12.39
CA VAL A 16 7.97 -0.69 -13.82
C VAL A 16 6.66 -0.66 -14.61
N SER A 17 6.54 0.26 -15.55
CA SER A 17 5.47 0.30 -16.52
C SER A 17 5.52 -0.91 -17.44
N ALA A 18 4.40 -1.63 -17.56
CA ALA A 18 4.28 -2.75 -18.48
C ALA A 18 4.23 -2.29 -19.96
N GLU A 19 3.91 -1.02 -20.22
CA GLU A 19 3.69 -0.50 -21.57
C GLU A 19 5.00 -0.04 -22.24
N ASP A 20 5.85 0.68 -21.51
CA ASP A 20 7.03 1.36 -22.05
C ASP A 20 8.33 1.11 -21.27
N GLY A 21 8.26 0.34 -20.18
CA GLY A 21 9.42 0.00 -19.34
C GLY A 21 9.92 1.16 -18.46
N THR A 22 9.25 2.32 -18.46
CA THR A 22 9.57 3.42 -17.55
C THR A 22 9.48 2.94 -16.11
N SER A 23 10.45 3.30 -15.27
CA SER A 23 10.53 2.81 -13.90
C SER A 23 10.82 3.89 -12.88
N TYR A 24 10.31 3.68 -11.66
CA TYR A 24 10.61 4.50 -10.50
C TYR A 24 11.19 3.62 -9.38
N GLU A 25 12.35 4.02 -8.84
CA GLU A 25 13.06 3.33 -7.77
C GLU A 25 12.93 4.08 -6.45
N PHE A 26 12.74 3.34 -5.37
CA PHE A 26 12.47 3.89 -4.05
C PHE A 26 12.95 2.97 -2.94
N THR A 27 13.09 3.52 -1.75
CA THR A 27 13.47 2.77 -0.55
C THR A 27 12.30 1.95 0.00
N PRO A 28 12.55 0.91 0.82
CA PRO A 28 11.48 0.17 1.48
C PRO A 28 10.58 1.03 2.39
N GLU A 29 11.12 2.09 2.98
CA GLU A 29 10.33 3.07 3.77
C GLU A 29 9.29 3.76 2.87
N GLN A 30 9.74 4.30 1.74
CA GLN A 30 8.89 4.97 0.77
C GLN A 30 7.86 4.01 0.16
N ALA A 31 8.24 2.75 -0.06
CA ALA A 31 7.34 1.70 -0.53
C ALA A 31 6.17 1.47 0.41
N ALA A 32 6.48 1.26 1.70
CA ALA A 32 5.47 1.03 2.73
C ALA A 32 4.54 2.25 2.88
N ASN A 33 5.09 3.46 2.88
CA ASN A 33 4.29 4.69 2.98
C ASN A 33 3.37 4.90 1.76
N ALA A 34 3.89 4.69 0.54
CA ALA A 34 3.08 4.77 -0.68
C ALA A 34 1.95 3.73 -0.67
N ALA A 35 2.24 2.50 -0.22
CA ALA A 35 1.24 1.45 -0.07
C ALA A 35 0.15 1.82 0.94
N THR A 36 0.50 2.45 2.06
CA THR A 36 -0.49 2.98 3.02
C THR A 36 -1.37 4.08 2.40
N ILE A 37 -0.78 5.05 1.70
CA ILE A 37 -1.55 6.12 1.03
C ILE A 37 -2.56 5.54 0.04
N SER A 38 -2.14 4.55 -0.75
CA SER A 38 -3.00 3.86 -1.72
C SER A 38 -4.12 3.10 -1.00
N ALA A 39 -3.78 2.28 0.00
CA ALA A 39 -4.72 1.45 0.74
C ALA A 39 -5.83 2.28 1.42
N VAL A 40 -5.47 3.43 2.01
CA VAL A 40 -6.45 4.33 2.64
C VAL A 40 -7.39 4.93 1.58
N GLY A 41 -6.86 5.33 0.42
CA GLY A 41 -7.67 5.89 -0.66
C GLY A 41 -8.68 4.90 -1.23
N THR A 42 -8.22 3.68 -1.54
CA THR A 42 -9.09 2.62 -2.10
C THR A 42 -10.11 2.10 -1.09
N THR A 43 -9.77 2.03 0.19
CA THR A 43 -10.71 1.65 1.27
C THR A 43 -11.85 2.66 1.46
N ARG A 44 -11.64 3.90 0.99
CA ARG A 44 -12.65 4.97 0.96
C ARG A 44 -13.42 4.99 -0.37
N ASP A 45 -13.30 3.95 -1.20
CA ASP A 45 -13.89 3.86 -2.55
C ASP A 45 -13.48 5.03 -3.47
N LEU A 46 -12.34 5.68 -3.20
CA LEU A 46 -11.87 6.78 -4.03
C LEU A 46 -11.23 6.25 -5.33
N PRO A 47 -11.38 6.99 -6.44
CA PRO A 47 -10.77 6.59 -7.69
C PRO A 47 -9.26 6.66 -7.59
N GLU A 48 -8.57 5.89 -8.43
CA GLU A 48 -7.13 5.94 -8.59
C GLU A 48 -6.60 7.37 -8.76
N ARG A 49 -7.33 8.25 -9.47
CA ARG A 49 -6.94 9.65 -9.63
C ARG A 49 -6.69 10.33 -8.28
N ALA A 50 -7.50 10.04 -7.26
CA ALA A 50 -7.28 10.55 -5.91
C ALA A 50 -5.96 10.01 -5.32
N VAL A 51 -5.68 8.72 -5.50
CA VAL A 51 -4.43 8.07 -5.06
C VAL A 51 -3.22 8.70 -5.77
N THR A 52 -3.29 8.94 -7.08
CA THR A 52 -2.23 9.61 -7.84
C THR A 52 -1.96 11.02 -7.30
N ILE A 53 -3.01 11.80 -7.02
CA ILE A 53 -2.88 13.15 -6.44
C ILE A 53 -2.22 13.08 -5.05
N ALA A 54 -2.64 12.14 -4.19
CA ALA A 54 -2.08 11.98 -2.85
C ALA A 54 -0.60 11.55 -2.90
N LEU A 55 -0.25 10.59 -3.76
CA LEU A 55 1.13 10.12 -3.92
C LEU A 55 2.04 11.23 -4.46
N ALA A 56 1.60 11.98 -5.48
CA ALA A 56 2.35 13.12 -5.99
C ALA A 56 2.52 14.23 -4.93
N THR A 57 1.50 14.43 -4.09
CA THR A 57 1.59 15.37 -2.97
C THR A 57 2.64 14.90 -1.97
N ALA A 58 2.56 13.66 -1.46
CA ALA A 58 3.53 13.14 -0.50
C ALA A 58 4.97 13.05 -1.06
N LEU A 59 5.12 12.80 -2.37
CA LEU A 59 6.41 12.89 -3.05
C LEU A 59 7.00 14.31 -2.99
N GLN A 60 6.16 15.32 -3.22
CA GLN A 60 6.58 16.72 -3.17
C GLN A 60 6.86 17.19 -1.74
N GLU A 61 6.03 16.80 -0.77
CA GLU A 61 6.10 17.30 0.60
C GLU A 61 7.23 16.63 1.41
N SER A 62 7.44 15.32 1.24
CA SER A 62 8.42 14.59 2.05
C SER A 62 9.24 13.55 1.29
N GLY A 63 9.03 13.42 -0.03
CA GLY A 63 9.59 12.33 -0.81
C GLY A 63 9.06 10.97 -0.36
N LEU A 64 7.81 10.86 0.08
CA LEU A 64 7.20 9.65 0.67
C LEU A 64 7.83 9.17 1.98
N ARG A 65 8.45 10.06 2.76
CA ARG A 65 9.08 9.75 4.05
C ARG A 65 8.28 10.34 5.20
N ASN A 66 8.16 9.61 6.30
CA ASN A 66 7.36 10.08 7.44
C ASN A 66 8.25 10.89 8.40
N ILE A 67 8.53 12.13 8.01
CA ILE A 67 9.57 12.97 8.65
C ILE A 67 9.06 13.74 9.87
N THR A 68 9.89 13.84 10.91
CA THR A 68 9.58 14.54 12.17
C THR A 68 10.00 16.02 12.17
N HIS A 69 10.18 16.60 10.98
CA HIS A 69 10.65 17.97 10.80
C HIS A 69 10.04 18.58 9.53
N GLY A 70 10.07 19.90 9.43
CA GLY A 70 9.52 20.66 8.32
C GLY A 70 9.58 22.16 8.56
N ASP A 71 8.92 22.94 7.71
CA ASP A 71 8.70 24.36 8.00
C ASP A 71 7.75 24.53 9.20
N ARG A 72 8.13 25.36 10.17
CA ARG A 72 7.38 25.59 11.43
C ARG A 72 7.10 24.27 12.18
N ASP A 73 5.84 23.87 12.30
CA ASP A 73 5.35 22.64 12.95
C ASP A 73 4.82 21.63 11.92
N SER A 74 5.30 21.69 10.67
CA SER A 74 4.92 20.73 9.63
C SER A 74 5.59 19.38 9.86
N LEU A 75 4.81 18.30 9.81
CA LEU A 75 5.26 16.94 10.09
C LEU A 75 4.65 15.92 9.12
N GLY A 76 5.26 14.74 9.08
CA GLY A 76 4.75 13.56 8.41
C GLY A 76 4.77 13.61 6.88
N LEU A 77 4.04 12.68 6.26
CA LEU A 77 4.03 12.43 4.81
C LEU A 77 3.58 13.62 3.97
N PHE A 78 2.62 14.38 4.47
CA PHE A 78 2.00 15.48 3.74
C PHE A 78 2.42 16.85 4.30
N GLN A 79 3.43 16.90 5.19
CA GLN A 79 3.86 18.13 5.86
C GLN A 79 2.69 18.90 6.48
N GLN A 80 1.78 18.16 7.12
CA GLN A 80 0.59 18.70 7.78
C GLN A 80 0.98 19.43 9.07
N ARG A 81 0.18 20.42 9.48
CA ARG A 81 0.48 21.27 10.63
C ARG A 81 -0.57 21.14 11.72
N PRO A 82 -0.22 20.75 12.95
CA PRO A 82 -1.16 20.73 14.07
C PRO A 82 -1.78 22.10 14.34
N SER A 83 -0.98 23.17 14.26
CA SER A 83 -1.46 24.55 14.42
C SER A 83 -2.49 25.01 13.38
N GLN A 84 -2.63 24.29 12.26
CA GLN A 84 -3.65 24.56 11.23
C GLN A 84 -4.86 23.63 11.30
N GLY A 85 -4.94 22.76 12.33
CA GLY A 85 -6.09 21.90 12.56
C GLY A 85 -6.09 20.59 11.77
N TRP A 86 -4.94 20.15 11.25
CA TRP A 86 -4.80 18.85 10.56
C TRP A 86 -4.77 17.63 11.49
N GLY A 87 -4.81 17.83 12.82
CA GLY A 87 -4.67 16.80 13.83
C GLY A 87 -3.56 17.09 14.83
N THR A 88 -3.43 16.29 15.88
CA THR A 88 -2.31 16.36 16.82
C THR A 88 -1.01 15.85 16.18
N GLU A 89 0.15 16.22 16.73
CA GLU A 89 1.46 15.71 16.28
C GLU A 89 1.49 14.18 16.18
N ARG A 90 0.94 13.48 17.19
CA ARG A 90 0.86 12.01 17.19
C ARG A 90 -0.01 11.47 16.05
N GLU A 91 -1.10 12.16 15.72
CA GLU A 91 -2.03 11.72 14.67
C GLU A 91 -1.44 11.94 13.28
N ILE A 92 -0.89 13.12 12.99
CA ILE A 92 -0.31 13.40 11.65
C ILE A 92 1.01 12.65 11.39
N MET A 93 1.66 12.14 12.44
CA MET A 93 2.78 11.20 12.33
C MET A 93 2.34 9.76 12.09
N ASP A 94 1.04 9.43 12.15
CA ASP A 94 0.49 8.16 11.67
C ASP A 94 0.20 8.27 10.17
N PRO A 95 0.89 7.50 9.30
CA PRO A 95 0.68 7.54 7.86
C PRO A 95 -0.77 7.30 7.41
N ALA A 96 -1.51 6.42 8.09
CA ALA A 96 -2.88 6.10 7.71
C ALA A 96 -3.84 7.24 8.07
N TYR A 97 -3.65 7.85 9.24
CA TYR A 97 -4.39 9.05 9.64
C TYR A 97 -4.10 10.23 8.69
N ALA A 98 -2.81 10.54 8.46
CA ALA A 98 -2.41 11.67 7.63
C ALA A 98 -2.94 11.56 6.19
N ALA A 99 -2.88 10.36 5.60
CA ALA A 99 -3.49 10.08 4.29
C ALA A 99 -5.02 10.24 4.34
N GLY A 100 -5.65 9.75 5.41
CA GLY A 100 -7.08 9.92 5.63
C GLY A 100 -7.51 11.39 5.65
N GLU A 101 -6.87 12.21 6.46
CA GLU A 101 -7.14 13.66 6.52
C GLU A 101 -6.88 14.35 5.17
N PHE A 102 -5.83 13.96 4.45
CA PHE A 102 -5.60 14.48 3.10
C PHE A 102 -6.79 14.21 2.16
N TYR A 103 -7.31 12.97 2.16
CA TYR A 103 -8.46 12.62 1.34
C TYR A 103 -9.74 13.33 1.79
N GLU A 104 -9.97 13.53 3.09
CA GLU A 104 -11.10 14.33 3.61
C GLU A 104 -11.10 15.76 3.06
N HIS A 105 -9.93 16.33 2.82
CA HIS A 105 -9.79 17.65 2.20
C HIS A 105 -9.91 17.59 0.68
N LEU A 106 -9.33 16.57 0.03
CA LEU A 106 -9.38 16.41 -1.42
C LEU A 106 -10.81 16.30 -1.94
N VAL A 107 -11.67 15.49 -1.30
CA VAL A 107 -13.06 15.30 -1.76
C VAL A 107 -13.92 16.57 -1.66
N LYS A 108 -13.50 17.56 -0.85
CA LYS A 108 -14.15 18.88 -0.76
C LYS A 108 -13.75 19.81 -1.91
N VAL A 109 -12.71 19.48 -2.68
CA VAL A 109 -12.31 20.21 -3.87
C VAL A 109 -13.23 19.82 -5.03
N LYS A 110 -14.17 20.71 -5.38
CA LYS A 110 -15.11 20.49 -6.48
C LYS A 110 -14.39 20.16 -7.79
N GLY A 111 -14.73 19.01 -8.38
CA GLY A 111 -14.23 18.56 -9.67
C GLY A 111 -12.75 18.17 -9.68
N TYR A 112 -12.16 17.82 -8.53
CA TYR A 112 -10.72 17.54 -8.42
C TYR A 112 -10.22 16.48 -9.40
N GLU A 113 -11.07 15.52 -9.79
CA GLU A 113 -10.74 14.44 -10.71
C GLU A 113 -10.37 14.94 -12.10
N GLU A 114 -10.99 16.04 -12.54
CA GLU A 114 -10.79 16.65 -13.85
C GLU A 114 -9.75 17.78 -13.83
N LEU A 115 -9.31 18.21 -12.64
CA LEU A 115 -8.30 19.24 -12.52
C LEU A 115 -6.91 18.69 -12.91
N PRO A 116 -6.02 19.55 -13.42
CA PRO A 116 -4.59 19.24 -13.45
C PRO A 116 -4.14 18.82 -12.04
N LEU A 117 -3.29 17.80 -11.95
CA LEU A 117 -2.92 17.19 -10.65
C LEU A 117 -2.40 18.25 -9.69
N THR A 118 -1.53 19.12 -10.20
CA THR A 118 -0.90 20.19 -9.42
C THR A 118 -1.93 21.17 -8.87
N VAL A 119 -3.02 21.43 -9.60
CA VAL A 119 -4.11 22.32 -9.15
C VAL A 119 -4.94 21.65 -8.06
N ALA A 120 -5.26 20.36 -8.18
CA ALA A 120 -5.96 19.62 -7.14
C ALA A 120 -5.15 19.55 -5.84
N ALA A 121 -3.88 19.13 -5.93
CA ALA A 121 -2.95 19.06 -4.80
C ALA A 121 -2.77 20.43 -4.13
N GLN A 122 -2.55 21.49 -4.93
CA GLN A 122 -2.39 22.84 -4.42
C GLN A 122 -3.65 23.36 -3.73
N ARG A 123 -4.86 23.01 -4.19
CA ARG A 123 -6.10 23.43 -3.51
C ARG A 123 -6.26 22.80 -2.13
N VAL A 124 -5.71 21.59 -1.94
CA VAL A 124 -5.66 20.91 -0.63
C VAL A 124 -4.59 21.55 0.26
N GLN A 125 -3.34 21.55 -0.20
CA GLN A 125 -2.17 21.93 0.60
C GLN A 125 -2.00 23.44 0.78
N ARG A 126 -2.46 24.24 -0.20
CA ARG A 126 -2.29 25.71 -0.24
C ARG A 126 -0.81 26.14 -0.04
N SER A 127 0.11 25.44 -0.71
CA SER A 127 1.55 25.70 -0.60
C SER A 127 1.97 27.03 -1.26
N GLY A 128 3.22 27.46 -1.03
CA GLY A 128 3.81 28.61 -1.73
C GLY A 128 4.25 28.33 -3.18
N TYR A 129 4.19 27.07 -3.66
CA TYR A 129 4.76 26.64 -4.94
C TYR A 129 3.77 25.78 -5.76
N PRO A 130 2.75 26.40 -6.38
CA PRO A 130 1.64 25.69 -7.04
C PRO A 130 2.03 24.67 -8.12
N GLU A 131 3.14 24.88 -8.82
CA GLU A 131 3.58 24.04 -9.95
C GLU A 131 4.53 22.90 -9.53
N ALA A 132 4.92 22.85 -8.25
CA ALA A 132 5.96 21.91 -7.79
C ALA A 132 5.49 20.44 -7.86
N TYR A 133 4.19 20.18 -7.82
CA TYR A 133 3.64 18.82 -7.84
C TYR A 133 3.69 18.17 -9.23
N ALA A 134 3.60 18.97 -10.31
CA ALA A 134 3.49 18.46 -11.67
C ALA A 134 4.66 17.53 -12.07
N LYS A 135 5.88 17.81 -11.58
CA LYS A 135 7.06 16.98 -11.85
C LYS A 135 6.96 15.55 -11.29
N HIS A 136 6.08 15.32 -10.31
CA HIS A 136 5.87 14.02 -9.67
C HIS A 136 4.72 13.21 -10.29
N GLU A 137 3.96 13.79 -11.22
CA GLU A 137 2.82 13.11 -11.84
C GLU A 137 3.19 11.79 -12.55
N PRO A 138 4.32 11.69 -13.30
CA PRO A 138 4.73 10.42 -13.89
C PRO A 138 4.99 9.32 -12.85
N ASP A 139 5.81 9.62 -11.83
CA ASP A 139 6.17 8.66 -10.78
C ASP A 139 4.94 8.25 -9.96
N ALA A 140 4.09 9.21 -9.59
CA ALA A 140 2.86 8.96 -8.86
C ALA A 140 1.87 8.12 -9.66
N THR A 141 1.82 8.27 -10.98
CA THR A 141 0.97 7.46 -11.87
C THR A 141 1.45 6.01 -11.90
N LEU A 142 2.76 5.76 -11.99
CA LEU A 142 3.32 4.41 -11.90
C LEU A 142 3.01 3.75 -10.56
N LEU A 143 3.22 4.49 -9.46
CA LEU A 143 2.93 4.00 -8.12
C LEU A 143 1.43 3.69 -7.95
N ALA A 144 0.53 4.59 -8.37
CA ALA A 144 -0.91 4.36 -8.32
C ALA A 144 -1.31 3.16 -9.19
N ALA A 145 -0.69 2.99 -10.36
CA ALA A 145 -0.87 1.82 -11.24
C ALA A 145 -0.63 0.49 -10.55
N ALA A 146 0.51 0.36 -9.88
CA ALA A 146 0.82 -0.84 -9.15
C ALA A 146 -0.06 -0.98 -7.89
N LEU A 147 -0.10 0.05 -7.05
CA LEU A 147 -0.64 -0.05 -5.69
C LEU A 147 -2.17 -0.10 -5.63
N THR A 148 -2.87 0.38 -6.66
CA THR A 148 -4.33 0.16 -6.81
C THR A 148 -4.66 -1.14 -7.55
N GLY A 149 -3.64 -1.94 -7.89
CA GLY A 149 -3.78 -3.28 -8.47
C GLY A 149 -4.15 -3.32 -9.95
N ARG A 150 -4.19 -2.18 -10.66
CA ARG A 150 -4.52 -2.13 -12.09
C ARG A 150 -3.40 -2.70 -12.96
N ALA A 151 -2.15 -2.41 -12.61
CA ALA A 151 -0.96 -2.88 -13.31
C ALA A 151 -0.36 -4.09 -12.58
N ALA A 152 -0.79 -5.29 -12.96
CA ALA A 152 -0.38 -6.56 -12.37
C ALA A 152 1.14 -6.79 -12.39
N ALA A 153 1.69 -7.34 -11.29
CA ALA A 153 3.08 -7.79 -11.20
C ALA A 153 4.15 -6.71 -11.51
N THR A 154 3.85 -5.44 -11.27
CA THR A 154 4.74 -4.32 -11.64
C THR A 154 5.56 -3.75 -10.49
N LEU A 155 5.20 -4.03 -9.23
CA LEU A 155 5.95 -3.58 -8.05
C LEU A 155 6.79 -4.73 -7.49
N THR A 156 8.08 -4.46 -7.28
CA THR A 156 9.04 -5.36 -6.65
C THR A 156 9.80 -4.66 -5.52
N CYS A 157 10.23 -5.43 -4.53
CA CYS A 157 11.25 -5.06 -3.56
C CYS A 157 12.28 -6.19 -3.43
N GLU A 158 13.48 -5.89 -2.91
CA GLU A 158 14.48 -6.90 -2.53
C GLU A 158 14.05 -7.70 -1.29
N GLY A 159 13.16 -7.15 -0.46
CA GLY A 159 12.83 -7.71 0.85
C GLY A 159 13.97 -7.54 1.86
N ARG A 160 13.98 -8.35 2.93
CA ARG A 160 15.08 -8.35 3.90
C ARG A 160 16.24 -9.20 3.38
N THR A 161 17.39 -8.57 3.16
CA THR A 161 18.69 -9.24 3.09
C THR A 161 19.24 -9.29 4.51
N GLU A 162 19.67 -10.46 5.00
CA GLU A 162 20.00 -10.85 6.39
C GLU A 162 21.01 -10.00 7.20
N THR A 163 21.21 -8.71 6.90
CA THR A 163 22.23 -7.86 7.53
C THR A 163 21.77 -6.41 7.67
N ALA A 164 20.65 -6.19 8.38
CA ALA A 164 20.33 -4.86 8.91
C ALA A 164 19.91 -5.00 10.37
N GLY A 165 20.85 -4.79 11.29
CA GLY A 165 20.67 -4.82 12.75
C GLY A 165 19.82 -3.66 13.30
N GLY A 166 18.62 -3.46 12.75
CA GLY A 166 17.58 -2.63 13.33
C GLY A 166 16.51 -3.49 13.99
N THR A 167 15.92 -3.02 15.08
CA THR A 167 14.85 -3.71 15.81
C THR A 167 13.67 -3.99 14.87
N ALA A 168 13.58 -5.23 14.39
CA ALA A 168 12.41 -5.74 13.71
C ALA A 168 11.19 -5.53 14.63
N LEU A 169 10.08 -5.04 14.08
CA LEU A 169 8.79 -5.37 14.67
C LEU A 169 8.75 -6.90 14.76
N ALA A 170 8.29 -7.46 15.89
CA ALA A 170 8.14 -8.90 16.03
C ALA A 170 7.45 -9.43 14.78
N GLY A 171 8.19 -10.18 13.97
CA GLY A 171 7.70 -10.73 12.71
C GLY A 171 6.54 -11.68 12.97
N GLY A 172 5.94 -12.16 11.89
CA GLY A 172 4.94 -13.23 11.94
C GLY A 172 3.55 -12.83 11.45
N PRO A 173 2.63 -13.80 11.35
CA PRO A 173 1.30 -13.62 10.78
C PRO A 173 0.48 -12.52 11.45
N ASP A 174 0.60 -12.34 12.76
CA ASP A 174 -0.19 -11.36 13.52
C ASP A 174 0.24 -9.91 13.24
N ALA A 175 1.55 -9.68 13.03
CA ALA A 175 2.06 -8.38 12.60
C ALA A 175 1.55 -8.03 11.19
N VAL A 176 1.53 -9.00 10.27
CA VAL A 176 0.96 -8.83 8.93
C VAL A 176 -0.54 -8.54 9.00
N ARG A 177 -1.31 -9.30 9.78
CA ARG A 177 -2.75 -9.07 9.97
C ARG A 177 -3.04 -7.69 10.55
N SER A 178 -2.28 -7.29 11.58
CA SER A 178 -2.43 -5.97 12.21
C SER A 178 -2.11 -4.83 11.23
N ALA A 179 -1.07 -5.01 10.40
CA ALA A 179 -0.73 -4.04 9.38
C ALA A 179 -1.79 -3.94 8.27
N LEU A 180 -2.35 -5.08 7.83
CA LEU A 180 -3.47 -5.11 6.88
C LEU A 180 -4.68 -4.35 7.44
N VAL A 181 -5.07 -4.63 8.69
CA VAL A 181 -6.22 -3.97 9.34
C VAL A 181 -5.99 -2.47 9.52
N ARG A 182 -4.77 -2.04 9.87
CA ARG A 182 -4.45 -0.61 9.98
C ARG A 182 -4.61 0.11 8.64
N ASP A 183 -4.13 -0.47 7.54
CA ASP A 183 -4.07 0.21 6.25
C ASP A 183 -5.37 0.06 5.43
N PHE A 184 -6.06 -1.08 5.54
CA PHE A 184 -7.29 -1.41 4.78
C PHE A 184 -8.57 -1.51 5.63
N GLY A 185 -8.48 -1.33 6.95
CA GLY A 185 -9.59 -1.54 7.88
C GLY A 185 -9.95 -3.02 8.13
N ASP A 186 -10.87 -3.26 9.06
CA ASP A 186 -11.28 -4.60 9.50
C ASP A 186 -11.87 -5.49 8.39
N GLY A 187 -12.35 -4.88 7.31
CA GLY A 187 -12.98 -5.58 6.19
C GLY A 187 -12.02 -6.50 5.42
N VAL A 188 -10.72 -6.19 5.42
CA VAL A 188 -9.72 -6.91 4.62
C VAL A 188 -9.53 -8.36 5.03
N LEU A 189 -9.78 -8.69 6.30
CA LEU A 189 -9.66 -10.06 6.82
C LEU A 189 -11.00 -10.79 6.92
N LYS A 190 -12.12 -10.10 6.69
CA LYS A 190 -13.45 -10.70 6.74
C LYS A 190 -13.76 -11.35 5.39
N ARG A 191 -14.17 -12.62 5.39
CA ARG A 191 -14.79 -13.25 4.20
C ARG A 191 -15.92 -12.35 3.73
N THR A 192 -15.86 -11.87 2.49
CA THR A 192 -16.93 -11.07 1.88
C THR A 192 -18.13 -11.98 1.58
N GLY A 193 -18.91 -12.30 2.61
CA GLY A 193 -20.05 -13.20 2.54
C GLY A 193 -21.15 -12.91 3.57
N ALA A 194 -21.16 -11.71 4.17
CA ALA A 194 -22.19 -11.30 5.14
C ALA A 194 -22.91 -10.03 4.66
N GLN A 195 -23.60 -10.13 3.52
CA GLN A 195 -24.83 -9.38 3.31
C GLN A 195 -25.99 -10.37 3.49
N ALA A 196 -26.55 -10.43 4.70
CA ALA A 196 -27.90 -10.92 4.92
C ALA A 196 -28.44 -10.30 6.21
N TYR A 197 -29.66 -9.80 6.09
CA TYR A 197 -30.48 -9.09 7.06
C TYR A 197 -30.50 -9.63 8.49
N SER A 198 -30.76 -8.72 9.42
CA SER A 198 -31.19 -8.96 10.80
C SER A 198 -32.20 -10.10 10.93
N SER A 199 -31.92 -11.06 11.82
CA SER A 199 -32.79 -11.40 12.95
C SER A 199 -32.19 -12.57 13.73
N ALA A 200 -32.46 -12.56 15.04
CA ALA A 200 -31.90 -13.46 16.04
C ALA A 200 -32.17 -14.95 15.76
N SER A 201 -31.17 -15.80 15.99
CA SER A 201 -31.38 -17.04 16.76
C SER A 201 -30.06 -17.62 17.24
N ARG A 202 -30.06 -17.96 18.53
CA ARG A 202 -29.00 -18.61 19.29
C ARG A 202 -28.98 -20.09 18.94
N ALA A 203 -27.91 -20.59 18.33
CA ALA A 203 -27.61 -22.02 18.30
C ALA A 203 -26.11 -22.27 18.19
N GLN A 204 -25.58 -22.96 19.19
CA GLN A 204 -24.23 -23.51 19.24
C GLN A 204 -24.08 -24.60 18.17
N THR A 205 -23.07 -24.50 17.30
CA THR A 205 -22.52 -25.67 16.60
C THR A 205 -21.07 -25.44 16.18
N ARG A 206 -20.18 -26.13 16.91
CA ARG A 206 -18.91 -26.76 16.49
C ARG A 206 -18.17 -26.12 15.31
N THR A 207 -17.10 -25.41 15.65
CA THR A 207 -15.96 -25.13 14.79
C THR A 207 -15.44 -26.41 14.14
N SER A 208 -15.60 -26.53 12.83
CA SER A 208 -14.91 -27.54 12.03
C SER A 208 -13.50 -27.02 11.69
N PRO A 209 -12.44 -27.83 11.83
CA PRO A 209 -11.07 -27.39 11.56
C PRO A 209 -10.85 -27.15 10.07
N SER A 210 -10.18 -26.05 9.74
CA SER A 210 -9.60 -25.79 8.40
C SER A 210 -8.74 -26.98 7.94
N PRO A 211 -8.70 -27.29 6.63
CA PRO A 211 -7.81 -28.33 6.13
C PRO A 211 -6.34 -27.87 6.26
N ALA A 212 -5.59 -28.68 7.02
CA ALA A 212 -4.14 -28.88 7.00
C ALA A 212 -3.23 -27.63 6.80
N ALA A 213 -2.83 -27.01 7.91
CA ALA A 213 -1.55 -26.31 7.97
C ALA A 213 -0.42 -27.33 7.76
N SER A 214 0.38 -27.18 6.71
CA SER A 214 1.68 -27.84 6.63
C SER A 214 2.52 -27.38 7.83
N PRO A 215 3.20 -28.29 8.55
CA PRO A 215 4.09 -27.87 9.64
C PRO A 215 5.25 -27.05 9.05
N GLY A 216 5.42 -25.81 9.51
CA GLY A 216 6.67 -25.05 9.31
C GLY A 216 6.64 -23.82 8.39
N VAL A 217 5.49 -23.39 7.85
CA VAL A 217 5.43 -22.12 7.09
C VAL A 217 4.40 -21.18 7.70
N GLU A 218 4.87 -20.10 8.33
CA GLU A 218 4.00 -19.03 8.82
C GLU A 218 3.44 -18.24 7.63
N ALA A 219 2.13 -18.28 7.44
CA ALA A 219 1.47 -17.64 6.31
C ALA A 219 0.14 -16.96 6.67
N VAL A 220 -0.14 -15.84 6.01
CA VAL A 220 -1.44 -15.18 5.98
C VAL A 220 -2.05 -15.39 4.60
N THR A 221 -3.28 -15.92 4.58
CA THR A 221 -4.07 -16.09 3.35
C THR A 221 -5.28 -15.16 3.42
N ILE A 222 -5.46 -14.36 2.38
CA ILE A 222 -6.55 -13.39 2.27
C ILE A 222 -7.49 -13.87 1.17
N PRO A 223 -8.68 -14.39 1.50
CA PRO A 223 -9.66 -14.78 0.49
C PRO A 223 -10.23 -13.54 -0.18
N LEU A 224 -10.32 -13.56 -1.51
CA LEU A 224 -10.93 -12.51 -2.35
C LEU A 224 -12.37 -12.86 -2.74
N SER A 225 -12.86 -14.03 -2.29
CA SER A 225 -14.16 -14.57 -2.68
C SER A 225 -15.33 -13.76 -2.12
N GLY A 226 -16.05 -13.12 -3.03
CA GLY A 226 -17.42 -12.64 -2.95
C GLY A 226 -18.01 -12.69 -4.38
N ALA A 227 -19.33 -12.84 -4.52
CA ALA A 227 -20.03 -13.01 -5.81
C ALA A 227 -20.02 -11.75 -6.70
N GLY A 228 -18.83 -11.21 -6.99
CA GLY A 228 -18.59 -9.95 -7.68
C GLY A 228 -17.81 -10.10 -8.99
N ASP A 229 -17.62 -8.97 -9.66
CA ASP A 229 -16.89 -8.82 -10.92
C ASP A 229 -15.43 -9.35 -10.80
N ALA A 230 -15.09 -10.36 -11.61
CA ALA A 230 -13.78 -10.99 -11.63
C ALA A 230 -12.63 -10.00 -11.88
N THR A 231 -12.89 -8.90 -12.61
CA THR A 231 -11.90 -7.84 -12.85
C THR A 231 -11.59 -7.10 -11.56
N LYS A 232 -12.62 -6.73 -10.79
CA LYS A 232 -12.47 -6.06 -9.50
C LYS A 232 -11.82 -6.97 -8.46
N THR A 233 -12.21 -8.24 -8.43
CA THR A 233 -11.57 -9.26 -7.57
C THR A 233 -10.08 -9.37 -7.90
N ARG A 234 -9.73 -9.44 -9.19
CA ARG A 234 -8.35 -9.51 -9.63
C ARG A 234 -7.56 -8.24 -9.28
N GLN A 235 -8.15 -7.07 -9.48
CA GLN A 235 -7.55 -5.79 -9.12
C GLN A 235 -7.27 -5.73 -7.62
N ARG A 236 -8.25 -6.10 -6.78
CA ARG A 236 -8.10 -6.13 -5.31
C ARG A 236 -7.00 -7.09 -4.87
N GLY A 237 -6.88 -8.26 -5.50
CA GLY A 237 -5.81 -9.19 -5.21
C GLY A 237 -4.42 -8.64 -5.55
N TRP A 238 -4.28 -7.91 -6.66
CA TRP A 238 -3.01 -7.26 -7.03
C TRP A 238 -2.65 -6.11 -6.11
N GLU A 239 -3.64 -5.32 -5.67
CA GLU A 239 -3.44 -4.30 -4.65
C GLU A 239 -2.88 -4.90 -3.35
N LEU A 240 -3.50 -5.96 -2.83
CA LEU A 240 -3.05 -6.64 -1.62
C LEU A 240 -1.67 -7.29 -1.79
N ALA A 241 -1.42 -7.88 -2.95
CA ALA A 241 -0.14 -8.49 -3.28
C ALA A 241 0.99 -7.45 -3.35
N HIS A 242 0.78 -6.32 -4.04
CA HIS A 242 1.76 -5.24 -4.10
C HIS A 242 1.94 -4.53 -2.75
N TRP A 243 0.87 -4.37 -1.96
CA TRP A 243 0.99 -3.90 -0.57
C TRP A 243 1.90 -4.84 0.23
N ALA A 244 1.74 -6.16 0.11
CA ALA A 244 2.57 -7.13 0.82
C ALA A 244 4.06 -7.01 0.40
N VAL A 245 4.33 -6.89 -0.90
CA VAL A 245 5.70 -6.70 -1.41
C VAL A 245 6.31 -5.38 -0.91
N ALA A 246 5.56 -4.28 -0.96
CA ALA A 246 6.00 -2.97 -0.47
C ALA A 246 6.32 -2.97 1.04
N ASN A 247 5.68 -3.85 1.80
CA ASN A 247 5.85 -4.00 3.24
C ASN A 247 6.83 -5.11 3.64
N SER A 248 7.44 -5.78 2.67
CA SER A 248 8.24 -6.99 2.91
C SER A 248 9.39 -6.80 3.88
N ALA A 249 10.17 -5.72 3.75
CA ALA A 249 11.30 -5.47 4.64
C ALA A 249 10.89 -5.28 6.11
N ARG A 250 9.77 -4.58 6.37
CA ARG A 250 9.31 -4.27 7.73
C ARG A 250 8.49 -5.38 8.38
N LEU A 251 7.84 -6.24 7.57
CA LEU A 251 6.97 -7.33 8.04
C LEU A 251 7.58 -8.72 7.87
N ASP A 252 8.82 -8.80 7.39
CA ASP A 252 9.52 -10.06 7.13
C ASP A 252 8.84 -10.97 6.12
N ILE A 253 8.25 -10.39 5.07
CA ILE A 253 7.56 -11.18 4.06
C ILE A 253 8.59 -11.74 3.09
N GLU A 254 8.70 -13.06 3.04
CA GLU A 254 9.60 -13.78 2.14
C GLU A 254 9.00 -14.05 0.79
N ARG A 255 7.68 -14.27 0.73
CA ARG A 255 7.01 -14.68 -0.50
C ARG A 255 5.58 -14.19 -0.54
N VAL A 256 5.17 -13.73 -1.71
CA VAL A 256 3.79 -13.35 -2.01
C VAL A 256 3.35 -14.10 -3.25
N THR A 257 2.15 -14.67 -3.23
CA THR A 257 1.60 -15.44 -4.34
C THR A 257 0.18 -15.00 -4.63
N PHE A 258 -0.11 -14.70 -5.90
CA PHE A 258 -1.43 -14.31 -6.37
C PHE A 258 -1.58 -14.53 -7.88
N ALA A 259 -2.75 -15.01 -8.34
CA ALA A 259 -3.10 -15.11 -9.76
C ALA A 259 -2.03 -15.80 -10.64
N GLY A 260 -1.46 -16.91 -10.14
CA GLY A 260 -0.43 -17.68 -10.82
C GLY A 260 0.96 -17.02 -10.86
N GLN A 261 1.15 -15.93 -10.12
CA GLN A 261 2.43 -15.22 -9.99
C GLN A 261 2.95 -15.33 -8.55
N GLU A 262 4.28 -15.39 -8.42
CA GLU A 262 4.99 -15.43 -7.16
C GLU A 262 6.11 -14.38 -7.16
N TRP A 263 6.18 -13.62 -6.07
CA TRP A 263 7.33 -12.80 -5.71
C TRP A 263 8.06 -13.45 -4.53
N VAL A 264 9.40 -13.43 -4.53
CA VAL A 264 10.25 -13.97 -3.45
C VAL A 264 11.36 -12.97 -3.10
N ALA A 265 11.50 -12.66 -1.81
CA ALA A 265 12.55 -11.81 -1.26
C ALA A 265 13.96 -12.36 -1.57
N GLY A 266 14.94 -11.48 -1.79
CA GLY A 266 16.34 -11.83 -2.05
C GLY A 266 16.60 -12.62 -3.33
N GLY A 267 15.58 -12.94 -4.13
CA GLY A 267 15.71 -13.63 -5.40
C GLY A 267 16.49 -12.80 -6.43
N ARG A 268 17.19 -13.48 -7.35
CA ARG A 268 18.09 -12.93 -8.39
C ARG A 268 17.53 -11.82 -9.30
N ALA A 269 16.27 -11.41 -9.15
CA ALA A 269 15.69 -10.30 -9.89
C ALA A 269 14.69 -9.44 -9.09
N GLY A 270 14.32 -9.82 -7.86
CA GLY A 270 13.12 -9.30 -7.20
C GLY A 270 11.82 -9.44 -8.02
N ALA A 271 11.87 -9.97 -9.24
CA ALA A 271 10.77 -9.92 -10.20
C ALA A 271 9.74 -11.01 -9.92
N TRP A 272 8.49 -10.70 -10.24
CA TRP A 272 7.41 -11.66 -10.27
C TRP A 272 7.70 -12.77 -11.30
N ARG A 273 7.41 -14.01 -10.94
CA ARG A 273 7.56 -15.19 -11.79
C ARG A 273 6.31 -16.04 -11.76
N THR A 274 6.11 -16.86 -12.79
CA THR A 274 5.04 -17.86 -12.79
C THR A 274 5.21 -18.81 -11.61
N ALA A 275 4.18 -18.92 -10.77
CA ALA A 275 4.16 -19.82 -9.63
C ALA A 275 4.12 -21.29 -10.09
N PRO A 276 4.70 -22.24 -9.34
CA PRO A 276 4.50 -23.66 -9.59
C PRO A 276 3.01 -24.01 -9.54
N ALA A 277 2.58 -24.96 -10.40
CA ALA A 277 1.18 -25.25 -10.76
C ALA A 277 0.15 -25.52 -9.62
N ALA A 278 0.59 -25.55 -8.35
CA ALA A 278 -0.26 -25.81 -7.19
C ALA A 278 -0.61 -24.57 -6.33
N GLY A 279 -0.10 -23.37 -6.64
CA GLY A 279 -0.27 -22.20 -5.77
C GLY A 279 -0.58 -20.92 -6.52
N GLY A 280 -1.82 -20.72 -6.97
CA GLY A 280 -2.17 -19.43 -7.56
C GLY A 280 -3.55 -19.40 -8.21
N THR A 281 -4.60 -19.66 -7.45
CA THR A 281 -5.93 -19.22 -7.88
C THR A 281 -5.98 -17.69 -7.82
N ALA A 282 -6.86 -17.07 -8.61
CA ALA A 282 -7.14 -15.63 -8.51
C ALA A 282 -8.11 -15.31 -7.35
N ASP A 283 -8.34 -16.28 -6.46
CA ASP A 283 -9.37 -16.24 -5.42
C ASP A 283 -8.79 -15.94 -4.04
N GLU A 284 -7.46 -15.95 -3.88
CA GLU A 284 -6.79 -15.62 -2.63
C GLU A 284 -5.38 -15.04 -2.85
N VAL A 285 -4.96 -14.14 -1.96
CA VAL A 285 -3.56 -13.70 -1.85
C VAL A 285 -2.91 -14.46 -0.71
N ARG A 286 -1.77 -15.11 -0.99
CA ARG A 286 -0.98 -15.83 0.01
C ARG A 286 0.31 -15.09 0.31
N ILE A 287 0.53 -14.78 1.58
CA ILE A 287 1.71 -14.07 2.11
C ILE A 287 2.43 -15.02 3.06
N VAL A 288 3.68 -15.36 2.77
CA VAL A 288 4.54 -16.19 3.60
C VAL A 288 5.56 -15.29 4.32
N ILE A 289 5.66 -15.47 5.62
CA ILE A 289 6.58 -14.73 6.50
C ILE A 289 7.83 -15.58 6.74
N GLY A 290 8.99 -14.92 6.81
CA GLY A 290 10.26 -15.54 7.16
C GLY A 290 10.35 -15.97 8.62
N GLN A 291 11.22 -16.95 8.87
CA GLN A 291 11.47 -17.54 10.18
C GLN A 291 12.72 -16.98 10.84
#